data_AF-A0A2N2HUP1-F1
#
_entry.id   AF-A0A2N2HUP1-F1
#
_cell.length_a   1.000
_cell.length_b   1.000
_cell.length_c   1.000
_cell.angle_alpha   90.00
_cell.angle_beta   90.00
_cell.angle_gamma   90.00
#
_symmetry.space_group_name_H-M   'P 1'
#
loop_
_entity.id
_entity.type
_entity.pdbx_description
1 polymer ?
#
loop_
_entity_poly.entity_id
_entity_poly.type
_entity_poly.pdbx_seq_one_letter_code
_entity_poly.pdbx_strand_id
1 'polypeptide(L)'
;AAFFPLDGKGWIAAGLEQTSDGHNFGFTSELRTWFEFKGGEELQFAGDDDVWVFINRRLVVDLGGLHPQRSGGVTLDDVQAQALQLEVGKIYETVLFHAERRTNASNFNLTLTGFVQAKSRCESECGDGILAGDEECDDGVNDGSWGSCTEDCRLGPYCGDGEHQAPFEECDDGVNLTPYSTTGQPGCAPGCTLGSYCGDAKVDSLFGEECDDGQNEGGYGGCTPMCRLDSRCGDGELDTARGEECDDGNAVSGDGCSADCRKEGPK
;
A
#
# COMPACT_ATOMS: atom_id res chain seq x y z
N ALA A 1 11.51 -48.54 25.24
CA ALA A 1 10.71 -48.88 24.05
C ALA A 1 11.60 -48.73 22.83
N ALA A 2 11.61 -49.70 21.91
CA ALA A 2 12.32 -49.55 20.66
C ALA A 2 11.57 -48.55 19.75
N PHE A 3 12.30 -47.73 18.99
CA PHE A 3 11.75 -46.62 18.20
C PHE A 3 11.64 -47.04 16.73
N PHE A 4 10.47 -47.52 16.32
CA PHE A 4 10.15 -47.93 14.95
C PHE A 4 8.90 -47.21 14.42
N PRO A 5 8.98 -45.89 14.15
CA PRO A 5 7.82 -45.07 13.82
C PRO A 5 7.20 -45.38 12.44
N LEU A 6 7.89 -46.19 11.62
CA LEU A 6 7.49 -46.58 10.26
C LEU A 6 6.84 -47.96 10.19
N ASP A 7 6.78 -48.69 11.30
CA ASP A 7 6.12 -49.99 11.34
C ASP A 7 4.66 -49.89 10.88
N GLY A 8 4.26 -50.80 9.99
CA GLY A 8 2.91 -50.83 9.42
C GLY A 8 2.55 -49.62 8.54
N LYS A 9 3.53 -48.83 8.07
CA LYS A 9 3.34 -47.69 7.15
C LYS A 9 3.98 -47.94 5.79
N GLY A 10 3.78 -47.01 4.86
CA GLY A 10 4.45 -47.00 3.56
C GLY A 10 4.13 -48.24 2.73
N TRP A 11 5.16 -48.82 2.13
CA TRP A 11 5.03 -49.94 1.20
C TRP A 11 4.67 -51.24 1.91
N ILE A 12 5.04 -51.39 3.19
CA ILE A 12 4.56 -52.47 4.06
C ILE A 12 3.03 -52.43 4.19
N ALA A 13 2.46 -51.25 4.46
CA ALA A 13 1.00 -51.09 4.59
C ALA A 13 0.25 -51.37 3.28
N ALA A 14 0.88 -51.08 2.15
CA ALA A 14 0.34 -51.36 0.83
C ALA A 14 0.52 -52.83 0.38
N GLY A 15 1.21 -53.66 1.16
CA GLY A 15 1.52 -55.05 0.81
C GLY A 15 2.55 -55.18 -0.31
N LEU A 16 3.32 -54.13 -0.58
CA LEU A 16 4.32 -54.05 -1.64
C LEU A 16 5.75 -54.35 -1.16
N GLU A 17 5.96 -54.43 0.15
CA GLU A 17 7.24 -54.72 0.79
C GLU A 17 7.02 -55.62 2.03
N GLN A 18 8.04 -56.39 2.43
CA GLN A 18 8.00 -57.23 3.62
C GLN A 18 8.83 -56.60 4.75
N THR A 19 8.40 -56.80 5.99
CA THR A 19 9.17 -56.37 7.16
C THR A 19 10.41 -57.24 7.34
N SER A 20 11.48 -56.66 7.88
CA SER A 20 12.67 -57.39 8.32
C SER A 20 12.63 -57.51 9.82
N ASP A 21 12.73 -58.71 10.37
CA ASP A 21 12.63 -58.97 11.82
C ASP A 21 11.42 -58.30 12.50
N GLY A 22 10.29 -58.26 11.79
CA GLY A 22 9.05 -57.64 12.29
C GLY A 22 8.97 -56.12 12.16
N HIS A 23 10.02 -55.46 11.65
CA HIS A 23 10.10 -53.99 11.57
C HIS A 23 10.23 -53.47 10.13
N ASN A 24 9.81 -52.21 9.94
CA ASN A 24 10.00 -51.47 8.70
C ASN A 24 11.22 -50.54 8.79
N PHE A 25 12.26 -50.84 8.02
CA PHE A 25 13.50 -50.07 7.96
C PHE A 25 13.63 -49.22 6.69
N GLY A 26 12.78 -49.48 5.68
CA GLY A 26 12.86 -48.79 4.39
C GLY A 26 12.27 -47.39 4.47
N PHE A 27 13.06 -46.38 4.10
CA PHE A 27 12.57 -45.02 3.95
C PHE A 27 13.36 -44.22 2.93
N THR A 28 12.73 -43.16 2.44
CA THR A 28 13.39 -42.14 1.63
C THR A 28 13.26 -40.80 2.34
N SER A 29 14.26 -39.95 2.15
CA SER A 29 14.27 -38.58 2.66
C SER A 29 14.69 -37.60 1.57
N GLU A 30 14.04 -36.45 1.56
CA GLU A 30 14.34 -35.32 0.69
C GLU A 30 14.71 -34.12 1.57
N LEU A 31 15.85 -33.49 1.28
CA LEU A 31 16.29 -32.26 1.91
C LEU A 31 16.47 -31.18 0.82
N ARG A 32 15.83 -30.04 1.00
CA ARG A 32 16.01 -28.85 0.17
C ARG A 32 16.55 -27.71 1.01
N THR A 33 17.60 -27.07 0.52
CA THR A 33 18.17 -25.88 1.15
C THR A 33 18.66 -24.90 0.09
N TRP A 34 18.79 -23.63 0.48
CA TRP A 34 19.29 -22.55 -0.38
C TRP A 34 20.52 -21.94 0.24
N PHE A 35 21.45 -21.51 -0.60
CA PHE A 35 22.68 -20.84 -0.18
C PHE A 35 23.07 -19.76 -1.19
N GLU A 36 23.68 -18.69 -0.68
CA GLU A 36 24.40 -17.73 -1.51
C GLU A 36 25.76 -18.31 -1.88
N PHE A 37 26.09 -18.36 -3.18
CA PHE A 37 27.40 -18.82 -3.65
C PHE A 37 28.45 -17.73 -3.50
N LYS A 38 29.47 -17.96 -2.68
CA LYS A 38 30.60 -17.06 -2.41
C LYS A 38 31.90 -17.54 -3.05
N GLY A 39 31.94 -18.79 -3.53
CA GLY A 39 33.11 -19.41 -4.14
C GLY A 39 33.86 -20.27 -3.13
N GLY A 40 34.01 -21.56 -3.45
CA GLY A 40 34.77 -22.52 -2.64
C GLY A 40 33.96 -23.26 -1.58
N GLU A 41 32.62 -23.16 -1.59
CA GLU A 41 31.77 -23.98 -0.71
C GLU A 41 32.01 -25.47 -0.93
N GLU A 42 31.93 -26.24 0.14
CA GLU A 42 32.20 -27.67 0.10
C GLU A 42 31.05 -28.46 0.72
N LEU A 43 30.57 -29.45 -0.03
CA LEU A 43 29.59 -30.42 0.42
C LEU A 43 30.23 -31.78 0.48
N GLN A 44 30.19 -32.41 1.64
CA GLN A 44 30.62 -33.79 1.83
C GLN A 44 29.47 -34.61 2.40
N PHE A 45 29.30 -35.81 1.85
CA PHE A 45 28.38 -36.81 2.34
C PHE A 45 29.13 -38.11 2.66
N ALA A 46 28.72 -38.78 3.73
CA ALA A 46 29.12 -40.14 4.02
C ALA A 46 27.92 -40.95 4.55
N GLY A 47 27.60 -42.07 3.91
CA GLY A 47 26.46 -42.89 4.32
C GLY A 47 26.21 -44.14 3.50
N ASP A 48 25.21 -44.89 3.92
CA ASP A 48 24.55 -46.01 3.24
C ASP A 48 23.03 -45.75 3.25
N ASP A 49 22.23 -46.09 2.24
CA ASP A 49 22.55 -46.71 0.95
C ASP A 49 22.66 -45.66 -0.18
N ASP A 50 21.54 -45.17 -0.74
CA ASP A 50 21.59 -44.36 -1.96
C ASP A 50 21.55 -42.86 -1.66
N VAL A 51 22.45 -42.07 -2.26
CA VAL A 51 22.37 -40.59 -2.21
C VAL A 51 22.58 -39.95 -3.58
N TRP A 52 21.71 -38.99 -3.88
CA TRP A 52 21.86 -38.07 -5.00
C TRP A 52 21.78 -36.63 -4.51
N VAL A 53 22.75 -35.81 -4.88
CA VAL A 53 22.77 -34.38 -4.57
C VAL A 53 22.75 -33.59 -5.87
N PHE A 54 21.87 -32.60 -5.92
CA PHE A 54 21.72 -31.66 -7.03
C PHE A 54 22.00 -30.25 -6.54
N ILE A 55 22.77 -29.49 -7.31
CA ILE A 55 22.98 -28.05 -7.11
C ILE A 55 22.60 -27.37 -8.42
N ASN A 56 21.76 -26.33 -8.33
CA ASN A 56 21.24 -25.63 -9.50
C ASN A 56 20.64 -26.59 -10.55
N ARG A 57 19.87 -27.58 -10.06
CA ARG A 57 19.20 -28.63 -10.86
C ARG A 57 20.15 -29.55 -11.65
N ARG A 58 21.42 -29.60 -11.29
CA ARG A 58 22.44 -30.48 -11.91
C ARG A 58 22.99 -31.44 -10.87
N LEU A 59 23.15 -32.71 -11.24
CA LEU A 59 23.68 -33.75 -10.38
C LEU A 59 25.16 -33.47 -10.07
N VAL A 60 25.51 -33.46 -8.78
CA VAL A 60 26.88 -33.18 -8.30
C VAL A 60 27.48 -34.32 -7.47
N VAL A 61 26.63 -35.11 -6.80
CA VAL A 61 27.05 -36.33 -6.08
C VAL A 61 26.08 -37.43 -6.47
N ASP A 62 26.63 -38.55 -6.95
CA ASP A 62 25.90 -39.78 -7.24
C ASP A 62 26.58 -40.93 -6.49
N LEU A 63 25.94 -41.34 -5.41
CA LEU A 63 26.26 -42.54 -4.66
C LEU A 63 25.05 -43.47 -4.72
N GLY A 64 24.44 -43.61 -5.89
CA GLY A 64 23.37 -44.57 -6.09
C GLY A 64 23.86 -46.02 -6.09
N GLY A 65 23.00 -46.92 -5.63
CA GLY A 65 23.20 -48.36 -5.60
C GLY A 65 23.45 -48.92 -4.20
N LEU A 66 23.20 -50.22 -4.03
CA LEU A 66 23.42 -50.92 -2.76
C LEU A 66 24.92 -50.97 -2.43
N HIS A 67 25.34 -50.34 -1.33
CA HIS A 67 26.73 -50.35 -0.92
C HIS A 67 26.91 -50.15 0.59
N PRO A 68 28.00 -50.67 1.18
CA PRO A 68 28.44 -50.22 2.51
C PRO A 68 28.67 -48.71 2.52
N GLN A 69 28.85 -48.11 3.69
CA GLN A 69 29.13 -46.67 3.82
C GLN A 69 30.17 -46.20 2.79
N ARG A 70 29.76 -45.23 1.96
CA ARG A 70 30.64 -44.54 1.01
C ARG A 70 30.64 -43.05 1.29
N SER A 71 31.73 -42.41 0.92
CA SER A 71 31.85 -40.95 0.98
C SER A 71 31.90 -40.38 -0.44
N GLY A 72 31.27 -39.24 -0.62
CA GLY A 72 31.24 -38.48 -1.86
C GLY A 72 30.99 -37.02 -1.54
N GLY A 73 31.36 -36.13 -2.43
CA GLY A 73 31.26 -34.71 -2.17
C GLY A 73 31.65 -33.89 -3.37
N VAL A 74 31.49 -32.58 -3.24
CA VAL A 74 31.84 -31.61 -4.26
C VAL A 74 32.37 -30.35 -3.59
N THR A 75 33.45 -29.81 -4.14
CA THR A 75 33.93 -28.46 -3.83
C THR A 75 33.52 -27.55 -4.99
N LEU A 76 32.85 -26.45 -4.69
CA LEU A 76 32.38 -25.47 -5.66
C LEU A 76 33.51 -24.48 -6.00
N ASP A 77 34.61 -25.01 -6.54
CA ASP A 77 35.70 -24.22 -7.10
C ASP A 77 35.29 -23.56 -8.44
N ASP A 78 36.18 -22.75 -9.04
CA ASP A 78 35.89 -22.04 -10.29
C ASP A 78 35.48 -22.98 -11.44
N VAL A 79 36.06 -24.17 -11.51
CA VAL A 79 35.78 -25.16 -12.57
C VAL A 79 34.38 -25.74 -12.36
N GLN A 80 34.07 -26.14 -11.14
CA GLN A 80 32.77 -26.71 -10.80
C GLN A 80 31.66 -25.66 -10.86
N ALA A 81 31.94 -24.42 -10.46
CA ALA A 81 31.04 -23.28 -10.60
C ALA A 81 30.68 -23.02 -12.06
N GLN A 82 31.66 -23.06 -12.97
CA GLN A 82 31.40 -22.91 -14.40
C GLN A 82 30.54 -24.07 -14.94
N ALA A 83 30.82 -25.32 -14.55
CA ALA A 83 30.05 -26.49 -14.96
C ALA A 83 28.59 -26.44 -14.46
N LEU A 84 28.37 -25.85 -13.29
CA LEU A 84 27.06 -25.73 -12.64
C LEU A 84 26.36 -24.40 -12.94
N GLN A 85 27.01 -23.49 -13.67
CA GLN A 85 26.52 -22.14 -13.97
C GLN A 85 26.21 -21.32 -12.71
N LEU A 86 27.17 -21.33 -11.77
CA LEU A 86 27.11 -20.54 -10.55
C LEU A 86 27.84 -19.21 -10.75
N GLU A 87 27.25 -18.15 -10.21
CA GLU A 87 27.80 -16.79 -10.19
C GLU A 87 27.84 -16.31 -8.75
N VAL A 88 28.97 -15.69 -8.37
CA VAL A 88 29.18 -15.20 -7.00
C VAL A 88 28.11 -14.17 -6.63
N GLY A 89 27.56 -14.29 -5.42
CA GLY A 89 26.50 -13.43 -4.87
C GLY A 89 25.07 -13.83 -5.25
N LYS A 90 24.89 -14.88 -6.08
CA LYS A 90 23.56 -15.42 -6.40
C LYS A 90 23.17 -16.56 -5.45
N ILE A 91 21.86 -16.76 -5.30
CA ILE A 91 21.28 -17.81 -4.47
C ILE A 91 20.95 -19.03 -5.33
N TYR A 92 21.37 -20.21 -4.87
CA TYR A 92 21.14 -21.48 -5.54
C TYR A 92 20.48 -22.50 -4.59
N GLU A 93 19.72 -23.42 -5.18
CA GLU A 93 19.08 -24.55 -4.47
C GLU A 93 20.03 -25.76 -4.47
N THR A 94 20.15 -26.38 -3.30
CA THR A 94 20.71 -27.73 -3.10
C THR A 94 19.58 -28.68 -2.73
N VAL A 95 19.43 -29.76 -3.49
CA VAL A 95 18.45 -30.82 -3.24
C VAL A 95 19.18 -32.14 -3.03
N LEU A 96 18.93 -32.80 -1.90
CA LEU A 96 19.46 -34.12 -1.60
C LEU A 96 18.30 -35.12 -1.52
N PHE A 97 18.43 -36.22 -2.26
CA PHE A 97 17.58 -37.39 -2.15
C PHE A 97 18.39 -38.53 -1.54
N HIS A 98 17.80 -39.21 -0.58
CA HIS A 98 18.41 -40.35 0.10
C HIS A 98 17.42 -41.49 0.25
N ALA A 99 17.89 -42.72 0.06
CA ALA A 99 17.12 -43.93 0.28
C ALA A 99 17.89 -44.88 1.21
N GLU A 100 17.27 -45.19 2.35
CA GLU A 100 17.74 -46.18 3.31
C GLU A 100 16.95 -47.47 3.14
N ARG A 101 17.66 -48.59 3.03
CA ARG A 101 17.10 -49.93 2.84
C ARG A 101 17.75 -50.97 3.74
N ARG A 102 18.76 -50.58 4.52
CA ARG A 102 19.55 -51.46 5.35
C ARG A 102 18.87 -51.70 6.69
N THR A 103 18.86 -52.96 7.11
CA THR A 103 18.03 -53.43 8.24
C THR A 103 18.77 -53.58 9.55
N ASN A 104 20.10 -53.39 9.56
CA ASN A 104 20.96 -53.68 10.70
C ASN A 104 21.98 -52.57 11.04
N ALA A 105 22.06 -51.52 10.22
CA ALA A 105 22.89 -50.33 10.42
C ALA A 105 22.42 -49.23 9.46
N SER A 106 22.55 -47.96 9.85
CA SER A 106 22.22 -46.80 9.02
C SER A 106 23.21 -45.68 9.33
N ASN A 107 23.80 -45.08 8.30
CA ASN A 107 24.75 -43.99 8.43
C ASN A 107 24.32 -42.85 7.50
N PHE A 108 24.12 -41.67 8.09
CA PHE A 108 23.82 -40.47 7.32
C PHE A 108 24.61 -39.31 7.91
N ASN A 109 25.67 -38.89 7.24
CA ASN A 109 26.44 -37.71 7.61
C ASN A 109 26.54 -36.76 6.41
N LEU A 110 25.96 -35.57 6.56
CA LEU A 110 26.07 -34.47 5.60
C LEU A 110 26.81 -33.32 6.28
N THR A 111 27.96 -32.95 5.71
CA THR A 111 28.77 -31.81 6.13
C THR A 111 28.71 -30.73 5.06
N LEU A 112 28.29 -29.53 5.45
CA LEU A 112 28.23 -28.35 4.59
C LEU A 112 29.19 -27.29 5.13
N THR A 113 30.23 -26.96 4.37
CA THR A 113 31.22 -25.94 4.73
C THR A 113 31.06 -24.72 3.83
N GLY A 114 30.93 -23.53 4.41
CA GLY A 114 30.77 -22.29 3.66
C GLY A 114 29.34 -22.00 3.15
N PHE A 115 28.41 -22.95 3.28
CA PHE A 115 27.00 -22.74 2.94
C PHE A 115 26.34 -21.77 3.92
N VAL A 116 26.29 -20.48 3.55
CA VAL A 116 25.61 -19.45 4.33
C VAL A 116 24.10 -19.54 4.10
N GLN A 117 23.35 -19.91 5.13
CA GLN A 117 21.88 -19.97 5.12
C GLN A 117 21.24 -18.68 5.65
N ALA A 118 21.89 -17.53 5.44
CA ALA A 118 21.32 -16.25 5.85
C ALA A 118 19.97 -16.09 5.15
N LYS A 119 18.89 -16.10 5.94
CA LYS A 119 17.55 -15.82 5.42
C LYS A 119 17.47 -14.34 5.16
N SER A 120 17.17 -13.95 3.91
CA SER A 120 16.76 -12.58 3.62
C SER A 120 15.51 -12.27 4.43
N ARG A 121 15.57 -11.23 5.26
CA ARG A 121 14.40 -10.63 5.89
C ARG A 121 14.00 -9.46 5.00
N CYS A 122 12.74 -9.42 4.59
CA CYS A 122 12.19 -8.21 4.00
C CYS A 122 11.88 -7.27 5.17
N GLU A 123 12.79 -6.36 5.44
CA GLU A 123 12.60 -5.24 6.36
C GLU A 123 12.41 -4.00 5.48
N SER A 124 11.47 -3.12 5.86
CA SER A 124 11.29 -1.80 5.23
C SER A 124 12.52 -0.96 5.55
N GLU A 125 13.05 -0.27 4.54
CA GLU A 125 14.18 0.65 4.68
C GLU A 125 13.69 2.06 4.37
N CYS A 126 13.30 2.78 5.42
CA CYS A 126 12.89 4.16 5.28
C CYS A 126 14.03 5.03 4.72
N GLY A 127 13.78 5.71 3.60
CA GLY A 127 14.72 6.60 2.90
C GLY A 127 15.27 6.05 1.59
N ASP A 128 14.77 4.92 1.10
CA ASP A 128 15.25 4.31 -0.15
C ASP A 128 14.44 4.74 -1.39
N GLY A 129 13.38 5.54 -1.21
CA GLY A 129 12.48 5.99 -2.26
C GLY A 129 11.48 4.93 -2.73
N ILE A 130 11.30 3.84 -1.98
CA ILE A 130 10.40 2.74 -2.29
C ILE A 130 9.41 2.56 -1.16
N LEU A 131 8.13 2.88 -1.43
CA LEU A 131 7.06 2.62 -0.47
C LEU A 131 6.89 1.12 -0.20
N ALA A 132 7.32 0.66 0.98
CA ALA A 132 7.36 -0.74 1.37
C ALA A 132 6.88 -0.98 2.81
N GLY A 133 6.28 -2.15 3.03
CA GLY A 133 5.94 -2.61 4.38
C GLY A 133 4.93 -1.71 5.11
N ASP A 134 5.38 -1.08 6.19
CA ASP A 134 4.62 -0.26 7.14
C ASP A 134 4.80 1.26 6.97
N GLU A 135 5.51 1.67 5.93
CA GLU A 135 5.68 3.07 5.52
C GLU A 135 4.36 3.66 5.01
N GLU A 136 4.07 4.92 5.36
CA GLU A 136 2.93 5.66 4.81
C GLU A 136 3.33 6.42 3.54
N CYS A 137 4.60 6.81 3.45
CA CYS A 137 5.21 7.44 2.30
C CYS A 137 6.74 7.25 2.36
N ASP A 138 7.42 7.34 1.22
CA ASP A 138 8.88 7.40 1.12
C ASP A 138 9.24 8.19 -0.14
N ASP A 139 9.87 9.36 0.02
CA ASP A 139 10.33 10.20 -1.09
C ASP A 139 11.85 10.16 -1.28
N GLY A 140 12.55 9.30 -0.54
CA GLY A 140 13.99 9.10 -0.52
C GLY A 140 14.77 10.20 0.20
N VAL A 141 14.15 11.32 0.57
CA VAL A 141 14.77 12.41 1.32
C VAL A 141 14.29 12.38 2.77
N ASN A 142 12.98 12.19 2.96
CA ASN A 142 12.30 12.00 4.24
C ASN A 142 12.70 13.07 5.29
N ASP A 143 12.73 14.34 4.90
CA ASP A 143 13.20 15.45 5.75
C ASP A 143 12.08 16.16 6.54
N GLY A 144 10.84 15.70 6.40
CA GLY A 144 9.66 16.28 7.04
C GLY A 144 9.29 17.66 6.52
N SER A 145 9.77 18.05 5.33
CA SER A 145 9.36 19.29 4.69
C SER A 145 7.88 19.26 4.26
N TRP A 146 7.34 20.44 3.94
CA TRP A 146 5.94 20.56 3.54
C TRP A 146 5.66 19.75 2.26
N GLY A 147 4.66 18.87 2.32
CA GLY A 147 4.31 17.93 1.25
C GLY A 147 5.27 16.75 1.09
N SER A 148 6.16 16.52 2.06
CA SER A 148 7.17 15.45 2.06
C SER A 148 6.92 14.45 3.20
N CYS A 149 7.76 13.43 3.27
CA CYS A 149 7.77 12.40 4.29
C CYS A 149 8.64 12.80 5.48
N THR A 150 8.27 12.37 6.68
CA THR A 150 9.12 12.50 7.88
C THR A 150 10.24 11.46 7.88
N GLU A 151 11.25 11.65 8.73
CA GLU A 151 12.37 10.71 8.92
C GLU A 151 11.91 9.29 9.34
N ASP A 152 10.68 9.17 9.85
CA ASP A 152 10.06 7.90 10.25
C ASP A 152 9.10 7.34 9.16
N CYS A 153 9.21 7.81 7.91
CA CYS A 153 8.37 7.42 6.77
C CYS A 153 6.86 7.52 7.05
N ARG A 154 6.50 8.59 7.77
CA ARG A 154 5.12 9.05 7.93
C ARG A 154 4.89 10.23 7.02
N LEU A 155 3.63 10.48 6.67
CA LEU A 155 3.30 11.73 6.00
C LEU A 155 3.71 12.92 6.89
N GLY A 156 4.51 13.83 6.35
CA GLY A 156 4.86 15.09 7.00
C GLY A 156 3.69 16.08 6.99
N PRO A 157 3.94 17.38 7.22
CA PRO A 157 2.90 18.41 7.10
C PRO A 157 2.45 18.56 5.64
N TYR A 158 1.15 18.53 5.37
CA TYR A 158 0.61 18.72 4.02
C TYR A 158 -0.81 19.27 4.05
N CYS A 159 -1.20 19.90 2.94
CA CYS A 159 -2.56 20.37 2.74
C CYS A 159 -3.58 19.21 2.75
N GLY A 160 -4.41 19.15 3.79
CA GLY A 160 -5.42 18.13 4.07
C GLY A 160 -5.18 17.36 5.37
N ASP A 161 -4.17 17.72 6.17
CA ASP A 161 -3.85 17.02 7.41
C ASP A 161 -4.61 17.52 8.65
N GLY A 162 -5.42 18.57 8.49
CA GLY A 162 -6.26 19.14 9.54
C GLY A 162 -5.60 20.21 10.39
N GLU A 163 -4.36 20.61 10.08
CA GLU A 163 -3.59 21.57 10.87
C GLU A 163 -3.06 22.71 10.01
N HIS A 164 -3.38 23.97 10.35
CA HIS A 164 -2.94 25.12 9.55
C HIS A 164 -1.43 25.46 9.69
N GLN A 165 -0.66 25.31 8.62
CA GLN A 165 0.80 25.45 8.56
C GLN A 165 1.29 26.65 7.72
N ALA A 166 1.19 27.85 8.29
CA ALA A 166 1.71 29.06 7.67
C ALA A 166 3.25 29.02 7.49
N PRO A 167 3.80 29.54 6.37
CA PRO A 167 3.13 30.30 5.31
C PRO A 167 2.70 29.46 4.10
N PHE A 168 2.72 28.13 4.19
CA PHE A 168 2.54 27.25 3.03
C PHE A 168 1.07 27.08 2.63
N GLU A 169 0.17 27.38 3.56
CA GLU A 169 -1.28 27.32 3.41
C GLU A 169 -1.95 28.47 4.17
N GLU A 170 -3.20 28.77 3.81
CA GLU A 170 -4.02 29.83 4.42
C GLU A 170 -5.09 29.30 5.37
N CYS A 171 -5.46 28.03 5.22
CA CYS A 171 -6.42 27.30 6.04
C CYS A 171 -6.18 25.80 5.89
N ASP A 172 -6.63 25.02 6.87
CA ASP A 172 -6.77 23.57 6.74
C ASP A 172 -7.89 23.08 7.65
N ASP A 173 -8.92 22.45 7.09
CA ASP A 173 -10.00 21.81 7.85
C ASP A 173 -10.02 20.28 7.70
N GLY A 174 -8.95 19.71 7.15
CA GLY A 174 -8.74 18.28 6.88
C GLY A 174 -9.49 17.74 5.67
N VAL A 175 -10.42 18.50 5.09
CA VAL A 175 -11.13 18.10 3.86
C VAL A 175 -10.86 19.05 2.71
N ASN A 176 -10.78 20.35 2.97
CA ASN A 176 -10.45 21.40 2.02
C ASN A 176 -11.30 21.34 0.74
N LEU A 177 -12.61 21.06 0.88
CA LEU A 177 -13.58 20.92 -0.22
C LEU A 177 -14.65 22.02 -0.25
N THR A 178 -14.42 23.14 0.44
CA THR A 178 -15.38 24.24 0.56
C THR A 178 -14.92 25.46 -0.26
N PRO A 179 -15.08 25.45 -1.60
CA PRO A 179 -14.68 26.57 -2.44
C PRO A 179 -15.56 27.81 -2.29
N TYR A 180 -16.76 27.64 -1.74
CA TYR A 180 -17.72 28.71 -1.48
C TYR A 180 -18.49 28.44 -0.18
N SER A 181 -18.72 29.49 0.61
CA SER A 181 -19.38 29.42 1.91
C SER A 181 -20.52 30.44 2.04
N THR A 182 -21.64 30.05 2.63
CA THR A 182 -22.78 30.95 2.93
C THR A 182 -22.85 31.33 4.42
N THR A 183 -21.78 31.13 5.18
CA THR A 183 -21.78 31.35 6.65
C THR A 183 -21.25 32.72 7.05
N GLY A 184 -20.96 33.60 6.09
CA GLY A 184 -20.36 34.92 6.36
C GLY A 184 -18.84 34.88 6.57
N GLN A 185 -18.20 33.73 6.38
CA GLN A 185 -16.75 33.53 6.47
C GLN A 185 -16.27 32.59 5.37
N PRO A 186 -15.01 32.73 4.90
CA PRO A 186 -14.45 31.85 3.88
C PRO A 186 -14.37 30.42 4.39
N GLY A 187 -14.75 29.47 3.53
CA GLY A 187 -14.46 28.04 3.74
C GLY A 187 -13.03 27.70 3.31
N CYS A 188 -12.54 26.51 3.66
CA CYS A 188 -11.26 26.05 3.13
C CYS A 188 -11.44 25.33 1.79
N ALA A 189 -10.88 25.91 0.74
CA ALA A 189 -11.02 25.44 -0.64
C ALA A 189 -9.88 24.47 -1.02
N PRO A 190 -10.02 23.71 -2.12
CA PRO A 190 -8.97 22.81 -2.59
C PRO A 190 -7.65 23.54 -2.79
N GLY A 191 -6.57 22.98 -2.25
CA GLY A 191 -5.26 23.62 -2.23
C GLY A 191 -5.00 24.50 -1.00
N CYS A 192 -5.81 24.37 0.06
CA CYS A 192 -5.62 25.04 1.35
C CYS A 192 -5.59 26.56 1.24
N THR A 193 -6.45 27.07 0.36
CA THR A 193 -6.68 28.50 0.14
C THR A 193 -8.05 28.88 0.66
N LEU A 194 -8.21 30.12 1.10
CA LEU A 194 -9.52 30.63 1.49
C LEU A 194 -10.46 30.69 0.27
N GLY A 195 -11.60 30.02 0.36
CA GLY A 195 -12.65 30.06 -0.64
C GLY A 195 -13.42 31.38 -0.62
N SER A 196 -14.15 31.64 -1.70
CA SER A 196 -15.13 32.72 -1.76
C SER A 196 -16.24 32.53 -0.72
N TYR A 197 -16.95 33.59 -0.36
CA TYR A 197 -18.07 33.47 0.56
C TYR A 197 -19.03 34.65 0.45
N CYS A 198 -20.30 34.36 0.74
CA CYS A 198 -21.32 35.39 0.87
C CYS A 198 -21.04 36.28 2.09
N GLY A 199 -20.89 37.57 1.86
CA GLY A 199 -20.53 38.57 2.88
C GLY A 199 -19.14 39.17 2.70
N ASP A 200 -18.50 38.97 1.54
CA ASP A 200 -17.19 39.55 1.23
C ASP A 200 -17.29 40.85 0.39
N ALA A 201 -18.53 41.29 0.13
CA ALA A 201 -18.88 42.44 -0.71
C ALA A 201 -18.48 42.29 -2.19
N LYS A 202 -18.33 41.05 -2.68
CA LYS A 202 -18.15 40.74 -4.10
C LYS A 202 -19.19 39.73 -4.55
N VAL A 203 -19.87 40.04 -5.65
CA VAL A 203 -20.89 39.15 -6.21
C VAL A 203 -20.25 38.01 -7.00
N ASP A 204 -20.25 36.81 -6.42
CA ASP A 204 -19.73 35.57 -6.99
C ASP A 204 -20.81 34.81 -7.77
N SER A 205 -21.20 35.38 -8.93
CA SER A 205 -22.27 34.84 -9.79
C SER A 205 -22.08 33.36 -10.22
N LEU A 206 -20.84 32.85 -10.27
CA LEU A 206 -20.57 31.44 -10.58
C LEU A 206 -21.09 30.49 -9.49
N PHE A 207 -21.09 30.93 -8.23
CA PHE A 207 -21.63 30.20 -7.09
C PHE A 207 -23.10 30.54 -6.83
N GLY A 208 -23.70 31.31 -7.75
CA GLY A 208 -25.11 31.63 -7.76
C GLY A 208 -25.47 32.81 -6.88
N GLU A 209 -24.54 33.67 -6.48
CA GLU A 209 -24.90 34.93 -5.82
C GLU A 209 -25.63 35.87 -6.79
N GLU A 210 -26.66 36.54 -6.27
CA GLU A 210 -27.41 37.59 -6.98
C GLU A 210 -27.02 38.99 -6.50
N CYS A 211 -26.56 39.08 -5.26
CA CYS A 211 -26.11 40.27 -4.57
C CYS A 211 -25.10 39.87 -3.49
N ASP A 212 -24.27 40.81 -3.07
CA ASP A 212 -23.47 40.73 -1.85
C ASP A 212 -23.13 42.17 -1.44
N ASP A 213 -23.74 42.65 -0.35
CA ASP A 213 -23.49 43.97 0.20
C ASP A 213 -22.49 43.97 1.39
N GLY A 214 -21.91 42.79 1.67
CA GLY A 214 -20.96 42.53 2.74
C GLY A 214 -21.61 42.20 4.09
N GLN A 215 -22.82 42.72 4.39
CA GLN A 215 -23.50 42.44 5.66
C GLN A 215 -24.60 41.39 5.49
N ASN A 216 -25.30 41.42 4.36
CA ASN A 216 -26.31 40.46 3.94
C ASN A 216 -27.37 40.20 5.03
N GLU A 217 -27.84 41.26 5.71
CA GLU A 217 -28.82 41.16 6.81
C GLU A 217 -30.25 40.88 6.32
N GLY A 218 -30.48 40.86 5.01
CA GLY A 218 -31.80 40.83 4.38
C GLY A 218 -32.53 42.17 4.47
N GLY A 219 -33.83 42.13 4.23
CA GLY A 219 -34.69 43.30 4.23
C GLY A 219 -35.09 43.73 2.81
N TYR A 220 -36.13 44.56 2.74
CA TYR A 220 -36.74 44.94 1.46
C TYR A 220 -35.75 45.68 0.57
N GLY A 221 -35.49 45.16 -0.63
CA GLY A 221 -34.47 45.63 -1.57
C GLY A 221 -33.02 45.31 -1.19
N GLY A 222 -32.81 44.55 -0.12
CA GLY A 222 -31.50 44.15 0.39
C GLY A 222 -31.08 42.75 -0.04
N CYS A 223 -29.91 42.34 0.43
CA CYS A 223 -29.37 41.02 0.19
C CYS A 223 -29.57 40.12 1.41
N THR A 224 -30.14 38.94 1.20
CA THR A 224 -30.34 37.94 2.27
C THR A 224 -29.03 37.32 2.74
N PRO A 225 -28.97 36.68 3.93
CA PRO A 225 -27.76 35.98 4.41
C PRO A 225 -27.25 34.84 3.52
N MET A 226 -28.01 34.47 2.47
CA MET A 226 -27.62 33.48 1.47
C MET A 226 -27.25 34.11 0.12
N CYS A 227 -26.99 35.42 0.08
CA CYS A 227 -26.64 36.19 -1.12
C CYS A 227 -27.67 36.08 -2.25
N ARG A 228 -28.95 35.98 -1.85
CA ARG A 228 -30.12 36.12 -2.72
C ARG A 228 -30.74 37.48 -2.52
N LEU A 229 -31.30 38.04 -3.59
CA LEU A 229 -32.10 39.24 -3.46
C LEU A 229 -33.33 38.92 -2.61
N ASP A 230 -33.57 39.73 -1.58
CA ASP A 230 -34.80 39.65 -0.79
C ASP A 230 -35.98 40.28 -1.57
N SER A 231 -37.16 40.33 -0.95
CA SER A 231 -38.33 40.94 -1.57
C SER A 231 -38.08 42.41 -1.92
N ARG A 232 -38.53 42.81 -3.10
CA ARG A 232 -38.23 44.13 -3.66
C ARG A 232 -39.23 44.49 -4.75
N CYS A 233 -39.35 45.78 -4.99
CA CYS A 233 -40.14 46.25 -6.11
C CYS A 233 -39.68 45.67 -7.46
N GLY A 234 -40.62 45.08 -8.19
CA GLY A 234 -40.41 44.49 -9.50
C GLY A 234 -39.97 43.04 -9.47
N ASP A 235 -40.20 42.32 -8.37
CA ASP A 235 -39.88 40.89 -8.25
C ASP A 235 -41.04 39.97 -8.69
N GLY A 236 -42.19 40.54 -9.04
CA GLY A 236 -43.37 39.81 -9.48
C GLY A 236 -44.37 39.51 -8.37
N GLU A 237 -44.05 39.83 -7.11
CA GLU A 237 -44.93 39.61 -5.95
C GLU A 237 -45.35 40.94 -5.31
N LEU A 238 -46.67 41.20 -5.25
CA LEU A 238 -47.19 42.41 -4.61
C LEU A 238 -47.08 42.33 -3.08
N ASP A 239 -46.14 43.06 -2.50
CA ASP A 239 -45.75 42.99 -1.10
C ASP A 239 -46.33 44.17 -0.28
N THR A 240 -47.66 44.21 -0.17
CA THR A 240 -48.39 45.35 0.45
C THR A 240 -47.95 45.67 1.89
N ALA A 241 -47.42 44.70 2.64
CA ALA A 241 -46.91 44.89 4.00
C ALA A 241 -45.62 45.71 4.04
N ARG A 242 -44.86 45.75 2.94
CA ARG A 242 -43.62 46.52 2.77
C ARG A 242 -43.85 47.87 2.06
N GLY A 243 -45.07 48.15 1.62
CA GLY A 243 -45.48 49.46 1.12
C GLY A 243 -45.70 49.55 -0.39
N GLU A 244 -45.66 48.42 -1.09
CA GLU A 244 -46.00 48.31 -2.51
C GLU A 244 -47.50 48.47 -2.77
N GLU A 245 -47.84 49.19 -3.84
CA GLU A 245 -49.21 49.40 -4.31
C GLU A 245 -49.52 48.63 -5.60
N CYS A 246 -48.48 48.25 -6.34
CA CYS A 246 -48.47 47.44 -7.53
C CYS A 246 -47.12 46.70 -7.62
N ASP A 247 -47.06 45.65 -8.43
CA ASP A 247 -45.84 45.02 -8.92
C ASP A 247 -46.15 44.47 -10.32
N ASP A 248 -45.35 44.82 -11.32
CA ASP A 248 -45.48 44.36 -12.70
C ASP A 248 -44.27 43.54 -13.18
N GLY A 249 -43.49 42.99 -12.24
CA GLY A 249 -42.40 42.05 -12.48
C GLY A 249 -41.11 42.69 -12.98
N ASN A 250 -40.98 44.02 -12.93
CA ASN A 250 -39.73 44.71 -13.16
C ASN A 250 -39.71 46.10 -12.46
N ALA A 251 -38.56 46.78 -12.46
CA ALA A 251 -38.39 48.10 -11.82
C ALA A 251 -38.29 49.26 -12.85
N VAL A 252 -38.91 49.10 -14.03
CA VAL A 252 -39.05 50.16 -15.03
C VAL A 252 -40.28 51.00 -14.66
N SER A 253 -40.28 52.28 -15.04
CA SER A 253 -41.46 53.13 -14.89
C SER A 253 -42.12 53.35 -16.25
N GLY A 254 -43.43 53.49 -16.26
CA GLY A 254 -44.24 53.74 -17.45
C GLY A 254 -44.82 52.49 -18.08
N ASP A 255 -44.71 51.31 -17.47
CA ASP A 255 -45.23 50.03 -17.97
C ASP A 255 -46.35 49.41 -17.12
N GLY A 256 -46.79 50.10 -16.08
CA GLY A 256 -47.95 49.71 -15.27
C GLY A 256 -47.74 49.95 -13.79
N CYS A 257 -46.50 49.82 -13.33
CA CYS A 257 -46.04 50.14 -12.00
C CYS A 257 -44.78 51.01 -12.08
N SER A 258 -44.56 51.90 -11.10
CA SER A 258 -43.34 52.70 -11.05
C SER A 258 -42.17 51.88 -10.49
N ALA A 259 -40.93 52.35 -10.67
CA ALA A 259 -39.73 51.74 -10.06
C ALA A 259 -39.76 51.69 -8.51
N ASP A 260 -40.61 52.50 -7.86
CA ASP A 260 -40.82 52.52 -6.41
C ASP A 260 -42.13 51.81 -5.98
N CYS A 261 -42.71 51.00 -6.87
CA CYS A 261 -43.93 50.22 -6.67
C CYS A 261 -45.17 51.04 -6.26
N ARG A 262 -45.28 52.25 -6.82
CA ARG A 262 -46.45 53.12 -6.76
C ARG A 262 -47.27 52.97 -8.03
N LYS A 263 -48.59 53.07 -7.88
CA LYS A 263 -49.50 53.08 -9.03
C LYS A 263 -49.22 54.29 -9.89
N GLU A 264 -48.94 54.05 -11.17
CA GLU A 264 -48.76 55.12 -12.12
C GLU A 264 -50.10 55.74 -12.51
N GLY A 265 -50.13 57.06 -12.69
CA GLY A 265 -51.31 57.75 -13.18
C GLY A 265 -51.69 57.27 -14.60
N PRO A 266 -52.97 57.33 -14.97
CA PRO A 266 -53.39 56.96 -16.32
C PRO A 266 -52.63 57.82 -17.35
N LYS A 267 -52.04 57.15 -18.35
CA LYS A 267 -51.47 57.81 -19.53
C LYS A 267 -52.55 58.49 -20.36
#